data_AF-A0AAX1J5B2-F1
#
_entry.id   AF-A0AAX1J5B2-F1
#
_cell.length_a   1.000
_cell.length_b   1.000
_cell.length_c   1.000
_cell.angle_alpha   90.00
_cell.angle_beta   90.00
_cell.angle_gamma   90.00
#
_symmetry.space_group_name_H-M   'P 1'
#
loop_
_entity.id
_entity.type
_entity.pdbx_description
1 polymer ?
#
loop_
_entity_poly.entity_id
_entity_poly.type
_entity_poly.pdbx_seq_one_letter_code
_entity_poly.pdbx_strand_id
1 'polypeptide(L)'
;MEIVLGVVLVLAFVVGLTVAVIAMVHHTQQRAITRDNQLIPGRPTRAPRAWARSHDPEARLHRRLRDALRALHAVDALDTGSTVVLRADLEQTAFEVDDHLVAISQLSPVHKGELLGSITATVDAIEAAVARYATAATGPDTSALEADLATVQNQFDITKELQRRLVD
;
A
#
# COMPACT_ATOMS: atom_id res chain seq x y z
N MET A 1 -11.56 -58.09 11.54
CA MET A 1 -12.19 -56.74 11.54
C MET A 1 -11.33 -55.71 12.27
N GLU A 2 -10.65 -56.06 13.36
CA GLU A 2 -9.81 -55.13 14.15
C GLU A 2 -8.63 -54.53 13.37
N ILE A 3 -7.93 -55.32 12.56
CA ILE A 3 -6.79 -54.83 11.76
C ILE A 3 -7.24 -53.80 10.72
N VAL A 4 -8.39 -54.04 10.07
CA VAL A 4 -8.96 -53.10 9.08
C VAL A 4 -9.36 -51.79 9.74
N LEU A 5 -9.98 -51.84 10.93
CA LEU A 5 -10.33 -50.66 11.70
C LEU A 5 -9.08 -49.86 12.13
N GLY A 6 -8.04 -50.55 12.58
CA GLY A 6 -6.76 -49.93 12.94
C GLY A 6 -6.09 -49.23 11.76
N VAL A 7 -6.05 -49.87 10.59
CA VAL A 7 -5.49 -49.28 9.36
C VAL A 7 -6.28 -48.04 8.92
N VAL A 8 -7.61 -48.10 8.97
CA VAL A 8 -8.47 -46.95 8.62
C VAL A 8 -8.25 -45.77 9.57
N LEU A 9 -8.13 -46.03 10.88
CA LEU A 9 -7.85 -44.98 11.87
C LEU A 9 -6.48 -44.34 11.67
N VAL A 10 -5.45 -45.13 11.40
CA VAL A 10 -4.10 -44.61 11.11
C VAL A 10 -4.11 -43.77 9.83
N LEU A 11 -4.80 -44.22 8.78
CA LEU A 11 -4.91 -43.48 7.53
C LEU A 11 -5.65 -42.14 7.74
N ALA A 12 -6.77 -42.16 8.48
CA ALA A 12 -7.52 -40.96 8.83
C ALA A 12 -6.69 -39.98 9.67
N PHE A 13 -5.87 -40.48 10.59
CA PHE A 13 -4.97 -39.64 11.39
C PHE A 13 -3.89 -38.98 10.54
N VAL A 14 -3.26 -39.73 9.62
CA VAL A 14 -2.24 -39.18 8.70
C VAL A 14 -2.85 -38.14 7.75
N VAL A 15 -4.05 -38.40 7.23
CA VAL A 15 -4.78 -37.42 6.39
C VAL A 15 -5.19 -36.18 7.22
N GLY A 16 -5.68 -36.37 8.44
CA GLY A 16 -6.01 -35.26 9.34
C GLY A 16 -4.82 -34.37 9.66
N LEU A 17 -3.66 -34.97 9.95
CA LEU A 17 -2.41 -34.24 10.21
C LEU A 17 -1.94 -33.44 8.98
N THR A 18 -1.99 -34.04 7.79
CA THR A 18 -1.57 -33.33 6.56
C THR A 18 -2.48 -32.14 6.25
N VAL A 19 -3.80 -32.29 6.38
CA VAL A 19 -4.76 -31.19 6.21
C VAL A 19 -4.53 -30.08 7.25
N ALA A 20 -4.30 -30.43 8.52
CA ALA A 20 -4.04 -29.45 9.58
C ALA A 20 -2.76 -28.64 9.33
N VAL A 21 -1.67 -29.29 8.91
CA VAL A 21 -0.41 -28.62 8.58
C VAL A 21 -0.59 -27.67 7.39
N ILE A 22 -1.27 -28.11 6.32
CA ILE A 22 -1.54 -27.27 5.14
C ILE A 22 -2.38 -26.05 5.51
N ALA A 23 -3.43 -26.22 6.33
CA ALA A 23 -4.28 -25.13 6.79
C ALA A 23 -3.49 -24.11 7.63
N MET A 24 -2.60 -24.58 8.50
CA MET A 24 -1.76 -23.72 9.32
C MET A 24 -0.78 -22.90 8.47
N VAL A 25 -0.13 -23.53 7.48
CA VAL A 25 0.77 -22.84 6.54
C VAL A 25 0.02 -21.82 5.69
N HIS A 26 -1.18 -22.15 5.21
CA HIS A 26 -2.04 -21.20 4.52
C HIS A 26 -2.37 -19.99 5.40
N HIS A 27 -2.72 -20.22 6.67
CA HIS A 27 -3.07 -19.14 7.58
C HIS A 27 -1.88 -18.20 7.86
N THR A 28 -0.69 -18.75 8.09
CA THR A 28 0.51 -17.94 8.35
C THR A 28 0.94 -17.18 7.09
N GLN A 29 0.88 -17.80 5.91
CA GLN A 29 1.13 -17.11 4.64
C GLN A 29 0.15 -15.97 4.40
N GLN A 30 -1.16 -16.17 4.64
CA GLN A 30 -2.16 -15.13 4.45
C GLN A 30 -1.94 -13.93 5.37
N ARG A 31 -1.50 -14.17 6.61
CA ARG A 31 -1.12 -13.10 7.56
C ARG A 31 0.14 -12.37 7.09
N ALA A 32 1.16 -13.09 6.63
CA ALA A 32 2.37 -12.49 6.09
C ALA A 32 2.07 -11.61 4.88
N ILE A 33 1.28 -12.11 3.93
CA ILE A 33 0.83 -11.35 2.75
C ILE A 33 0.07 -10.08 3.16
N THR A 34 -0.85 -10.20 4.11
CA THR A 34 -1.64 -9.04 4.58
C THR A 34 -0.74 -8.00 5.24
N ARG A 35 0.25 -8.43 6.03
CA ARG A 35 1.24 -7.55 6.66
C ARG A 35 2.14 -6.89 5.62
N ASP A 36 2.59 -7.65 4.63
CA ASP A 36 3.47 -7.15 3.59
C ASP A 36 2.72 -6.20 2.63
N ASN A 37 1.40 -6.33 2.50
CA ASN A 37 0.58 -5.39 1.74
C ASN A 37 0.31 -4.06 2.47
N GLN A 38 0.71 -3.91 3.75
CA GLN A 38 0.47 -2.65 4.47
C GLN A 38 1.42 -1.56 3.98
N LEU A 39 0.89 -0.35 3.81
CA LEU A 39 1.68 0.86 3.55
C LEU A 39 2.55 1.23 4.75
N ILE A 40 1.92 1.27 5.93
CA ILE A 40 2.58 1.53 7.22
C ILE A 40 2.43 0.28 8.10
N PRO A 41 3.51 -0.23 8.71
CA PRO A 41 3.42 -1.38 9.61
C PRO A 41 2.39 -1.15 10.71
N GLY A 42 1.40 -2.04 10.82
CA GLY A 42 0.34 -1.97 11.83
C GLY A 42 -0.91 -1.19 11.42
N ARG A 43 -0.90 -0.48 10.28
CA ARG A 43 -2.10 0.19 9.74
C ARG A 43 -2.69 -0.62 8.60
N PRO A 44 -3.96 -1.07 8.69
CA PRO A 44 -4.58 -1.83 7.61
C PRO A 44 -4.77 -0.98 6.35
N THR A 45 -4.50 -1.56 5.18
CA THR A 45 -4.82 -0.98 3.86
C THR A 45 -6.08 -1.64 3.29
N ARG A 46 -6.75 -0.95 2.36
CA ARG A 46 -7.83 -1.49 1.53
C ARG A 46 -7.32 -2.21 0.26
N ALA A 47 -6.00 -2.22 0.02
CA ALA A 47 -5.38 -2.85 -1.13
C ALA A 47 -5.66 -4.37 -1.20
N PRO A 48 -6.07 -4.91 -2.38
CA PRO A 48 -6.26 -6.33 -2.59
C PRO A 48 -5.01 -7.14 -2.25
N ARG A 49 -5.17 -8.26 -1.53
CA ARG A 49 -4.06 -9.16 -1.17
C ARG A 49 -3.33 -9.74 -2.38
N ALA A 50 -4.00 -9.81 -3.53
CA ALA A 50 -3.40 -10.27 -4.78
C ALA A 50 -2.24 -9.37 -5.23
N TRP A 51 -2.26 -8.08 -4.89
CA TRP A 51 -1.22 -7.12 -5.28
C TRP A 51 0.15 -7.40 -4.69
N ALA A 52 0.21 -8.06 -3.52
CA ALA A 52 1.48 -8.46 -2.92
C ALA A 52 2.33 -9.34 -3.86
N ARG A 53 1.70 -10.06 -4.80
CA ARG A 53 2.38 -10.90 -5.80
C ARG A 53 2.01 -10.59 -7.25
N SER A 54 1.18 -9.58 -7.50
CA SER A 54 0.76 -9.23 -8.86
C SER A 54 1.77 -8.33 -9.58
N HIS A 55 1.81 -8.47 -10.91
CA HIS A 55 2.58 -7.62 -11.82
C HIS A 55 1.72 -6.52 -12.47
N ASP A 56 0.45 -6.42 -12.08
CA ASP A 56 -0.46 -5.38 -12.55
C ASP A 56 0.14 -3.98 -12.28
N PRO A 57 -0.12 -3.00 -13.16
CA PRO A 57 0.39 -1.65 -12.98
C PRO A 57 -0.04 -1.04 -11.64
N GLU A 58 -1.25 -1.32 -11.17
CA GLU A 58 -1.76 -0.90 -9.86
C GLU A 58 -0.91 -1.48 -8.74
N ALA A 59 -0.64 -2.79 -8.76
CA ALA A 59 0.18 -3.46 -7.76
C ALA A 59 1.62 -2.91 -7.70
N ARG A 60 2.17 -2.45 -8.84
CA ARG A 60 3.46 -1.77 -8.88
C ARG A 60 3.42 -0.40 -8.21
N LEU A 61 2.39 0.40 -8.48
CA LEU A 61 2.21 1.72 -7.86
C LEU A 61 2.00 1.64 -6.34
N HIS A 62 1.23 0.66 -5.87
CA HIS A 62 1.07 0.39 -4.44
C HIS A 62 2.42 0.10 -3.75
N ARG A 63 3.26 -0.76 -4.36
CA ARG A 63 4.60 -1.06 -3.82
C ARG A 63 5.50 0.17 -3.78
N ARG A 64 5.48 0.99 -4.84
CA ARG A 64 6.22 2.26 -4.91
C ARG A 64 5.82 3.20 -3.77
N LEU A 65 4.52 3.39 -3.57
CA LEU A 65 3.99 4.21 -2.48
C LEU A 65 4.41 3.70 -1.10
N ARG A 66 4.36 2.37 -0.88
CA ARG A 66 4.84 1.73 0.35
C ARG A 66 6.33 1.99 0.58
N ASP A 67 7.15 1.90 -0.46
CA ASP A 67 8.59 2.11 -0.35
C ASP A 67 8.92 3.59 -0.09
N ALA A 68 8.15 4.53 -0.65
CA ALA A 68 8.22 5.96 -0.33
C ALA A 68 7.88 6.23 1.15
N LEU A 69 6.77 5.68 1.67
CA LEU A 69 6.42 5.83 3.08
C LEU A 69 7.44 5.18 4.01
N ARG A 70 8.04 4.04 3.64
CA ARG A 70 9.16 3.47 4.40
C ARG A 70 10.35 4.41 4.47
N ALA A 71 10.69 5.07 3.36
CA ALA A 71 11.74 6.08 3.33
C ALA A 71 11.38 7.28 4.23
N LEU A 72 10.13 7.73 4.20
CA LEU A 72 9.63 8.79 5.09
C LEU A 72 9.81 8.42 6.57
N HIS A 73 9.38 7.22 6.97
CA HIS A 73 9.53 6.73 8.35
C HIS A 73 10.98 6.46 8.77
N ALA A 74 11.89 6.20 7.82
CA ALA A 74 13.31 6.03 8.15
C ALA A 74 13.96 7.32 8.67
N VAL A 75 13.38 8.48 8.36
CA VAL A 75 13.89 9.81 8.73
C VAL A 75 13.13 10.41 9.93
N ASP A 76 12.13 9.70 10.47
CA ASP A 76 11.29 10.09 11.62
C ASP A 76 12.11 10.53 12.86
N ALA A 77 13.29 9.93 13.07
CA ALA A 77 14.17 10.29 14.19
C ALA A 77 14.69 11.74 14.15
N LEU A 78 14.58 12.43 13.01
CA LEU A 78 14.98 13.82 12.81
C LEU A 78 13.80 14.79 12.92
N ASP A 79 12.61 14.29 13.29
CA ASP A 79 11.41 15.10 13.32
C ASP A 79 11.46 16.19 14.40
N THR A 80 11.13 17.42 13.99
CA THR A 80 10.82 18.55 14.88
C THR A 80 9.30 18.74 14.91
N GLY A 81 8.73 19.45 15.89
CA GLY A 81 7.27 19.60 16.05
C GLY A 81 6.50 20.04 14.78
N SER A 82 7.13 20.78 13.86
CA SER A 82 6.56 21.16 12.56
C SER A 82 6.63 20.04 11.50
N THR A 83 7.70 19.25 11.47
CA THR A 83 7.86 18.17 10.48
C THR A 83 6.98 16.96 10.81
N VAL A 84 6.60 16.76 12.08
CA VAL A 84 5.63 15.74 12.51
C VAL A 84 4.26 15.94 11.85
N VAL A 85 3.76 17.18 11.81
CA VAL A 85 2.46 17.49 11.18
C VAL A 85 2.51 17.20 9.69
N LEU A 86 3.58 17.64 9.04
CA LEU A 86 3.78 17.41 7.63
C LEU A 86 3.89 15.93 7.27
N ARG A 87 4.60 15.13 8.08
CA ARG A 87 4.64 13.69 7.90
C ARG A 87 3.25 13.08 8.00
N ALA A 88 2.46 13.48 9.00
CA ALA A 88 1.09 13.00 9.14
C ALA A 88 0.22 13.34 7.92
N ASP A 89 0.39 14.54 7.34
CA ASP A 89 -0.32 14.94 6.11
C ASP A 89 0.12 14.12 4.89
N LEU A 90 1.43 13.83 4.75
CA LEU A 90 1.95 12.95 3.70
C LEU A 90 1.44 11.52 3.84
N GLU A 91 1.44 10.98 5.07
CA GLU A 91 0.88 9.66 5.36
C GLU A 91 -0.61 9.60 4.98
N GLN A 92 -1.39 10.59 5.41
CA GLN A 92 -2.82 10.66 5.10
C GLN A 92 -3.08 10.76 3.59
N THR A 93 -2.33 11.61 2.88
CA THR A 93 -2.42 11.75 1.43
C THR A 93 -2.08 10.44 0.72
N ALA A 94 -1.07 9.71 1.19
CA ALA A 94 -0.72 8.41 0.64
C ALA A 94 -1.84 7.38 0.81
N PHE A 95 -2.52 7.34 1.97
CA PHE A 95 -3.69 6.46 2.13
C PHE A 95 -4.84 6.80 1.18
N GLU A 96 -5.08 8.09 0.93
CA GLU A 96 -6.12 8.51 -0.01
C GLU A 96 -5.79 8.11 -1.46
N VAL A 97 -4.52 8.23 -1.86
CA VAL A 97 -4.05 7.77 -3.18
C VAL A 97 -4.16 6.25 -3.30
N ASP A 98 -3.82 5.50 -2.26
CA ASP A 98 -3.97 4.03 -2.25
C ASP A 98 -5.43 3.60 -2.35
N ASP A 99 -6.33 4.26 -1.63
CA ASP A 99 -7.77 4.01 -1.73
C ASP A 99 -8.30 4.31 -3.15
N HIS A 100 -7.80 5.37 -3.77
CA HIS A 100 -8.16 5.70 -5.15
C HIS A 100 -7.62 4.66 -6.15
N LEU A 101 -6.38 4.18 -5.96
CA LEU A 101 -5.80 3.11 -6.74
C LEU A 101 -6.64 1.82 -6.64
N VAL A 102 -7.16 1.51 -5.45
CA VAL A 102 -8.08 0.37 -5.25
C VAL A 102 -9.36 0.56 -6.03
N ALA A 103 -9.95 1.76 -6.02
CA ALA A 103 -11.14 2.06 -6.81
C ALA A 103 -10.90 1.89 -8.32
N ILE A 104 -9.77 2.42 -8.84
CA ILE A 104 -9.40 2.28 -10.27
C ILE A 104 -9.22 0.81 -10.65
N SER A 105 -8.67 0.00 -9.75
CA SER A 105 -8.44 -1.42 -10.04
C SER A 105 -9.72 -2.23 -10.28
N GLN A 106 -10.84 -1.77 -9.75
CA GLN A 106 -12.16 -2.37 -9.93
C GLN A 106 -12.86 -1.92 -11.22
N LEU A 107 -12.33 -0.90 -11.91
CA LEU A 107 -12.88 -0.40 -13.17
C LEU A 107 -12.55 -1.33 -14.35
N SER A 108 -13.31 -1.20 -15.43
CA SER A 108 -13.07 -1.92 -16.68
C SER A 108 -11.76 -1.49 -17.37
N PRO A 109 -10.97 -2.40 -17.98
CA PRO A 109 -9.67 -2.10 -18.58
C PRO A 109 -9.65 -0.95 -19.59
N VAL A 110 -10.79 -0.70 -20.25
CA VAL A 110 -10.95 0.34 -21.28
C VAL A 110 -10.72 1.75 -20.72
N HIS A 111 -11.12 2.02 -19.46
CA HIS A 111 -10.97 3.34 -18.82
C HIS A 111 -9.74 3.44 -17.91
N LYS A 112 -9.03 2.31 -17.68
CA LYS A 112 -7.88 2.28 -16.78
C LYS A 112 -6.68 3.05 -17.31
N GLY A 113 -6.46 3.09 -18.62
CA GLY A 113 -5.23 3.62 -19.21
C GLY A 113 -4.95 5.09 -18.83
N GLU A 114 -5.94 5.96 -18.98
CA GLU A 114 -5.81 7.39 -18.69
C GLU A 114 -5.73 7.65 -17.17
N LEU A 115 -6.58 6.97 -16.40
CA LEU A 115 -6.59 7.07 -14.93
C LEU A 115 -5.28 6.57 -14.31
N LEU A 116 -4.68 5.51 -14.87
CA LEU A 116 -3.38 4.99 -14.45
C LEU A 116 -2.26 6.00 -14.72
N GLY A 117 -2.30 6.71 -15.85
CA GLY A 117 -1.34 7.77 -16.14
C GLY A 117 -1.43 8.91 -15.11
N SER A 118 -2.65 9.34 -14.80
CA SER A 118 -2.91 10.41 -13.83
C SER A 118 -2.44 10.04 -12.43
N ILE A 119 -2.80 8.85 -11.93
CA ILE A 119 -2.39 8.42 -10.59
C ILE A 119 -0.90 8.09 -10.50
N THR A 120 -0.26 7.69 -11.61
CA THR A 120 1.20 7.55 -11.68
C THR A 120 1.88 8.89 -11.40
N ALA A 121 1.40 9.98 -12.02
CA ALA A 121 1.95 11.32 -11.76
C ALA A 121 1.74 11.76 -10.30
N THR A 122 0.62 11.39 -9.68
CA THR A 122 0.39 11.65 -8.25
C THR A 122 1.38 10.89 -7.36
N VAL A 123 1.65 9.60 -7.66
CA VAL A 123 2.65 8.81 -6.92
C VAL A 123 4.05 9.40 -7.11
N ASP A 124 4.41 9.82 -8.33
CA ASP A 124 5.69 10.48 -8.61
C ASP A 124 5.86 11.78 -7.80
N ALA A 125 4.77 12.56 -7.63
CA ALA A 125 4.79 13.77 -6.81
C ALA A 125 4.99 13.47 -5.31
N ILE A 126 4.37 12.41 -4.78
CA ILE A 126 4.58 11.96 -3.40
C ILE A 126 6.02 11.48 -3.20
N GLU A 127 6.57 10.68 -4.11
CA GLU A 127 7.96 10.24 -4.05
C GLU A 127 8.93 11.43 -4.03
N ALA A 128 8.69 12.44 -4.88
CA ALA A 128 9.48 13.66 -4.89
C ALA A 128 9.36 14.44 -3.57
N ALA A 129 8.15 14.55 -3.01
CA ALA A 129 7.92 15.21 -1.72
C ALA A 129 8.63 14.48 -0.57
N VAL A 130 8.61 13.14 -0.55
CA VAL A 130 9.36 12.33 0.43
C VAL A 130 10.86 12.51 0.28
N ALA A 131 11.39 12.53 -0.95
CA ALA A 131 12.81 12.76 -1.18
C ALA A 131 13.25 14.15 -0.67
N ARG A 132 12.40 15.17 -0.88
CA ARG A 132 12.63 16.52 -0.37
C ARG A 132 12.46 16.60 1.14
N TYR A 133 11.52 15.87 1.73
CA TYR A 133 11.41 15.70 3.19
C TYR A 133 12.68 15.10 3.78
N ALA A 134 13.21 14.02 3.21
CA ALA A 134 14.44 13.38 3.69
C ALA A 134 15.66 14.33 3.63
N THR A 135 15.71 15.18 2.61
CA THR A 135 16.74 16.21 2.44
C THR A 135 16.54 17.39 3.40
N ALA A 136 15.29 17.81 3.63
CA ALA A 136 14.93 18.90 4.52
C ALA A 136 15.07 18.51 5.99
N ALA A 137 14.74 17.27 6.36
CA ALA A 137 14.95 16.74 7.71
C ALA A 137 16.44 16.60 8.08
N THR A 138 17.32 16.57 7.08
CA THR A 138 18.78 16.64 7.28
C THR A 138 19.35 18.06 7.18
N GLY A 139 18.50 19.08 6.93
CA GLY A 139 18.85 20.50 6.86
C GLY A 139 17.99 21.41 7.76
N PRO A 140 18.35 22.68 7.96
CA PRO A 140 17.58 23.59 8.84
C PRO A 140 16.42 24.34 8.14
N ASP A 141 16.14 24.12 6.85
CA ASP A 141 15.18 24.94 6.08
C ASP A 141 13.90 24.17 5.72
N THR A 142 12.79 24.51 6.39
CA THR A 142 11.47 23.88 6.24
C THR A 142 10.56 24.60 5.24
N SER A 143 10.97 25.76 4.70
CA SER A 143 10.12 26.60 3.85
C SER A 143 9.89 26.03 2.44
N ALA A 144 10.91 25.39 1.86
CA ALA A 144 10.81 24.68 0.58
C ALA A 144 9.81 23.52 0.64
N LEU A 145 9.72 22.89 1.82
CA LEU A 145 8.90 21.71 2.05
C LEU A 145 7.41 22.04 2.16
N GLU A 146 7.06 23.19 2.75
CA GLU A 146 5.69 23.71 2.77
C GLU A 146 5.18 24.06 1.36
N ALA A 147 6.04 24.65 0.51
CA ALA A 147 5.70 24.96 -0.88
C ALA A 147 5.47 23.69 -1.72
N ASP A 148 6.23 22.63 -1.45
CA ASP A 148 6.05 21.34 -2.10
C ASP A 148 4.76 20.64 -1.68
N LEU A 149 4.39 20.70 -0.40
CA LEU A 149 3.13 20.14 0.08
C LEU A 149 1.92 20.82 -0.59
N ALA A 150 1.95 22.15 -0.70
CA ALA A 150 0.93 22.90 -1.41
C ALA A 150 0.83 22.48 -2.89
N THR A 151 1.96 22.15 -3.52
CA THR A 151 2.00 21.65 -4.90
C THR A 151 1.38 20.26 -5.01
N VAL A 152 1.67 19.36 -4.07
CA VAL A 152 1.08 18.01 -4.01
C VAL A 152 -0.44 18.07 -3.83
N GLN A 153 -0.93 18.92 -2.93
CA GLN A 153 -2.37 19.11 -2.70
C GLN A 153 -3.08 19.65 -3.94
N ASN A 154 -2.49 20.64 -4.61
CA ASN A 154 -3.08 21.21 -5.82
C ASN A 154 -3.19 20.16 -6.95
N GLN A 155 -2.18 19.31 -7.10
CA GLN A 155 -2.19 18.23 -8.08
C GLN A 155 -3.27 17.17 -7.76
N PHE A 156 -3.52 16.92 -6.48
CA PHE A 156 -4.54 16.00 -6.01
C PHE A 156 -5.97 16.51 -6.27
N ASP A 157 -6.19 17.82 -6.10
CA ASP A 157 -7.48 18.45 -6.39
C ASP A 157 -7.81 18.40 -7.89
N ILE A 158 -6.81 18.59 -8.76
CA ILE A 158 -6.96 18.43 -10.21
C ILE A 158 -7.38 16.99 -10.56
N THR A 159 -6.79 16.00 -9.89
CA THR A 159 -7.13 14.58 -10.14
C THR A 159 -8.56 14.25 -9.71
N LYS A 160 -9.00 14.78 -8.56
CA LYS A 160 -10.40 14.62 -8.07
C LYS A 160 -11.41 15.24 -9.04
N GLU A 161 -11.12 16.42 -9.58
CA GLU A 161 -12.00 17.12 -10.52
C GLU A 161 -12.13 16.36 -11.85
N LEU A 162 -11.03 15.82 -12.38
CA LEU A 162 -11.06 14.98 -13.59
C LEU A 162 -11.90 13.72 -13.38
N GLN A 163 -11.75 13.07 -12.23
CA GLN A 163 -12.54 11.89 -11.90
C GLN A 163 -14.04 12.20 -11.83
N ARG A 164 -14.43 13.31 -11.20
CA ARG A 164 -15.85 13.73 -11.12
C ARG A 164 -16.45 13.91 -12.51
N ARG A 165 -15.73 14.58 -13.42
CA ARG A 165 -16.19 14.81 -14.81
C ARG A 165 -16.31 13.56 -15.68
N LEU A 166 -15.60 12.49 -15.32
CA LEU A 166 -15.66 11.21 -16.04
C LEU A 166 -16.77 10.28 -15.54
N VAL A 167 -17.37 10.60 -14.39
CA VAL A 167 -18.45 9.82 -13.76
C VAL A 167 -19.83 10.45 -14.01
N ASP A 168 -19.89 11.77 -14.28
CA ASP A 168 -21.08 12.50 -14.74
C ASP A 168 -21.33 12.33 -16.26
#